data_AF-G0H2W7-F1
#
_entry.id   AF-G0H2W7-F1
#
_cell.length_a   1.000
_cell.length_b   1.000
_cell.length_c   1.000
_cell.angle_alpha   90.00
_cell.angle_beta   90.00
_cell.angle_gamma   90.00
#
_symmetry.space_group_name_H-M   'P 1'
#
loop_
_entity.id
_entity.type
_entity.pdbx_description
1 polymer ?
#
loop_
_entity_poly.entity_id
_entity_poly.type
_entity_poly.pdbx_seq_one_letter_code
_entity_poly.pdbx_strand_id
1 'polypeptide(L)'
;MSAPSKLIALFILTVLCTLPISYGMVVDDPLIVVNSEKVDKSYAELLMDKYYTKRTIEVNSDNEIVVNENIIYNVPAIDEFEINDGKGNLLVEFTKSGETVTYKNFEYDEEIESDDEGDEVTFMGKTYRVLEYESGKIVLGNTIEDFETSDEFNYEGYTIKVVASNSDGEIMVSVYKGSDRVDNLKMYPDDSCMISGSSLSLYYDEYLTSGDTPYFFFELSESLELEDGESFEDNGEFDVEIDGKKITLDYDSPKSLSKNFELLNYKVSLDGVSDTDSTVYFTVIQSEDYEYEMDEGTKYFGNNIFALKIENDEDDDWDDEIYLYKDNKKYDKIVDYQGSMQIIDQDELLSASSDLILIGGPVSNKVTESIQNSLSVEVTNDYPGEGKGVIQTITNPNNAESTILVLAGSDREGTKACVLALNQGLYSGTGTLTVKLTGEDSVSVI
;
A
#
# COMPACT_ATOMS: atom_id res chain seq x y z
N MET A 1 11.59 28.76 -36.34
CA MET A 1 12.27 27.81 -35.44
C MET A 1 11.27 27.48 -34.34
N SER A 2 10.50 26.41 -34.52
CA SER A 2 9.58 25.90 -33.51
C SER A 2 10.40 25.18 -32.44
N ALA A 3 10.18 25.51 -31.18
CA ALA A 3 10.67 24.67 -30.09
C ALA A 3 10.05 23.27 -30.24
N PRO A 4 10.81 22.18 -30.01
CA PRO A 4 10.19 20.88 -29.89
C PRO A 4 9.41 20.89 -28.59
N SER A 5 8.08 20.88 -28.67
CA SER A 5 7.26 20.49 -27.53
C SER A 5 7.57 19.02 -27.29
N LYS A 6 8.51 18.74 -26.38
CA LYS A 6 8.66 17.40 -25.82
C LYS A 6 7.38 17.15 -25.04
N LEU A 7 6.51 16.36 -25.63
CA LEU A 7 5.29 15.90 -25.00
C LEU A 7 5.61 14.53 -24.40
N ILE A 8 5.41 14.39 -23.09
CA ILE A 8 5.57 13.13 -22.38
C ILE A 8 4.15 12.66 -22.07
N ALA A 9 3.64 11.73 -22.88
CA ALA A 9 2.45 10.96 -22.52
C ALA A 9 2.91 9.78 -21.65
N LEU A 10 2.14 9.49 -20.61
CA LEU A 10 2.33 8.36 -19.71
C LEU A 10 1.04 7.52 -19.76
N PHE A 11 1.19 6.22 -19.51
CA PHE A 11 0.22 5.13 -19.46
C PHE A 11 0.03 4.34 -20.74
N ILE A 12 0.76 3.23 -20.79
CA ILE A 12 0.16 1.99 -21.29
C ILE A 12 -0.34 1.22 -20.09
N LEU A 13 -1.49 0.59 -20.22
CA LEU A 13 -1.89 -0.53 -19.41
C LEU A 13 -2.22 -1.66 -20.38
N THR A 14 -1.55 -2.78 -20.23
CA THR A 14 -2.00 -4.05 -20.78
C THR A 14 -1.73 -5.09 -19.71
N VAL A 15 -2.69 -5.24 -18.80
CA VAL A 15 -2.77 -6.38 -17.87
C VAL A 15 -4.23 -6.75 -17.88
N LEU A 16 -4.55 -8.03 -18.12
CA LEU A 16 -5.90 -8.58 -18.12
C LEU A 16 -6.65 -8.18 -16.84
N CYS A 17 -7.29 -7.03 -16.85
CA CYS A 17 -8.14 -6.54 -15.78
C CYS A 17 -9.52 -6.42 -16.40
N THR A 18 -10.30 -7.50 -16.34
CA THR A 18 -11.75 -7.32 -16.36
C THR A 18 -12.08 -6.60 -15.06
N LEU A 19 -12.10 -5.27 -15.07
CA LEU A 19 -12.49 -4.49 -13.90
C LEU A 19 -14.01 -4.63 -13.75
N PRO A 20 -14.56 -5.27 -12.71
CA PRO A 20 -15.87 -4.90 -12.24
C PRO A 20 -15.70 -3.59 -11.47
N ILE A 21 -15.47 -2.46 -12.16
CA ILE A 21 -15.72 -1.16 -11.53
C ILE A 21 -17.21 -1.18 -11.20
N SER A 22 -17.51 -1.31 -9.90
CA SER A 22 -18.86 -1.34 -9.35
C SER A 22 -19.80 -0.44 -10.16
N TYR A 23 -20.81 -1.06 -10.78
CA TYR A 23 -21.79 -0.46 -11.69
C TYR A 23 -21.26 0.06 -13.04
N GLY A 24 -21.09 -0.87 -13.99
CA GLY A 24 -21.46 -0.63 -15.40
C GLY A 24 -20.43 0.03 -16.30
N MET A 25 -19.17 0.14 -15.87
CA MET A 25 -18.08 0.57 -16.75
C MET A 25 -17.21 -0.62 -17.12
N VAL A 26 -17.46 -1.20 -18.30
CA VAL A 26 -16.50 -2.11 -18.94
C VAL A 26 -15.55 -1.21 -19.72
N VAL A 27 -14.46 -0.81 -19.08
CA VAL A 27 -13.26 -0.37 -19.80
C VAL A 27 -12.25 -1.49 -19.64
N ASP A 28 -11.99 -2.21 -20.72
CA ASP A 28 -11.04 -3.32 -20.74
C ASP A 28 -9.64 -2.74 -20.92
N ASP A 29 -8.79 -2.90 -19.90
CA ASP A 29 -7.38 -2.47 -19.86
C ASP A 29 -7.13 -1.02 -20.33
N PRO A 30 -7.71 0.01 -19.68
CA PRO A 30 -7.70 1.37 -20.20
C PRO A 30 -6.34 2.07 -20.10
N LEU A 31 -6.02 2.89 -21.10
CA LEU A 31 -4.85 3.79 -21.09
C LEU A 31 -5.22 5.14 -20.44
N ILE A 32 -4.57 5.49 -19.31
CA ILE A 32 -4.81 6.77 -18.61
C ILE A 32 -3.94 7.90 -19.18
N VAL A 33 -4.49 8.67 -20.10
CA VAL A 33 -3.75 9.75 -20.74
C VAL A 33 -3.87 11.05 -19.94
N VAL A 34 -2.74 11.52 -19.43
CA VAL A 34 -2.62 12.79 -18.69
C VAL A 34 -1.40 13.60 -19.13
N ASN A 35 -1.47 14.91 -18.96
CA ASN A 35 -0.30 15.78 -19.11
C ASN A 35 0.55 15.77 -17.83
N SER A 36 1.67 15.04 -17.86
CA SER A 36 2.57 14.84 -16.72
C SER A 36 3.23 16.12 -16.19
N GLU A 37 3.28 17.20 -16.97
CA GLU A 37 3.82 18.50 -16.54
C GLU A 37 2.77 19.40 -15.86
N LYS A 38 1.55 18.89 -15.65
CA LYS A 38 0.43 19.62 -15.06
C LYS A 38 -0.02 18.98 -13.75
N VAL A 39 -0.78 19.75 -12.99
CA VAL A 39 -1.44 19.29 -11.74
C VAL A 39 -2.34 18.08 -11.98
N ASP A 40 -2.80 17.89 -13.23
CA ASP A 40 -3.62 16.73 -13.59
C ASP A 40 -2.89 15.40 -13.35
N LYS A 41 -1.54 15.36 -13.33
CA LYS A 41 -0.76 14.16 -12.99
C LYS A 41 -1.14 13.59 -11.62
N SER A 42 -1.24 14.44 -10.59
CA SER A 42 -1.64 13.97 -9.26
C SER A 42 -3.08 13.45 -9.23
N TYR A 43 -3.94 13.89 -10.15
CA TYR A 43 -5.30 13.35 -10.27
C TYR A 43 -5.31 12.00 -10.99
N ALA A 44 -4.41 11.78 -11.95
CA ALA A 44 -4.17 10.44 -12.49
C ALA A 44 -3.65 9.49 -11.39
N GLU A 45 -2.69 9.94 -10.56
CA GLU A 45 -2.17 9.18 -9.41
C GLU A 45 -3.27 8.81 -8.42
N LEU A 46 -4.18 9.74 -8.08
CA LEU A 46 -5.36 9.43 -7.25
C LEU A 46 -6.28 8.37 -7.86
N LEU A 47 -6.43 8.35 -9.19
CA LEU A 47 -7.19 7.30 -9.85
C LEU A 47 -6.41 5.97 -9.80
N MET A 48 -5.11 6.05 -10.05
CA MET A 48 -4.28 4.87 -10.26
C MET A 48 -3.99 4.12 -8.96
N ASP A 49 -3.80 4.84 -7.87
CA ASP A 49 -3.65 4.27 -6.52
C ASP A 49 -4.85 3.39 -6.11
N LYS A 50 -6.02 3.58 -6.74
CA LYS A 50 -7.21 2.77 -6.48
C LYS A 50 -7.31 1.51 -7.33
N TYR A 51 -6.79 1.53 -8.56
CA TYR A 51 -7.07 0.50 -9.57
C TYR A 51 -5.84 -0.24 -10.08
N TYR A 52 -4.64 0.21 -9.71
CA TYR A 52 -3.40 -0.43 -10.15
C TYR A 52 -2.54 -0.84 -8.99
N THR A 53 -1.91 -2.00 -9.17
CA THR A 53 -0.77 -2.39 -8.36
C THR A 53 0.28 -1.28 -8.42
N LYS A 54 0.68 -0.79 -7.26
CA LYS A 54 1.65 0.29 -7.10
C LYS A 54 2.84 -0.23 -6.32
N ARG A 55 4.04 0.09 -6.79
CA ARG A 55 5.29 -0.14 -6.08
C ARG A 55 6.03 1.18 -5.92
N THR A 56 6.56 1.41 -4.74
CA THR A 56 7.48 2.50 -4.47
C THR A 56 8.80 1.90 -4.01
N ILE A 57 9.90 2.35 -4.58
CA ILE A 57 11.26 1.91 -4.23
C ILE A 57 12.10 3.14 -3.92
N GLU A 58 12.75 3.14 -2.76
CA GLU A 58 13.74 4.15 -2.35
C GLU A 58 14.89 3.51 -1.58
N VAL A 59 15.96 4.28 -1.37
CA VAL A 59 17.10 3.88 -0.52
C VAL A 59 17.00 4.69 0.77
N ASN A 60 17.00 4.02 1.93
CA ASN A 60 16.88 4.68 3.23
C ASN A 60 18.23 5.28 3.70
N SER A 61 18.26 5.82 4.92
CA SER A 61 19.47 6.38 5.54
C SER A 61 20.56 5.35 5.78
N ASP A 62 20.16 4.11 5.96
CA ASP A 62 20.99 2.97 6.34
C ASP A 62 21.48 2.21 5.10
N ASN A 63 21.26 2.80 3.92
CA ASN A 63 21.68 2.28 2.61
C ASN A 63 21.03 0.94 2.25
N GLU A 64 19.81 0.71 2.72
CA GLU A 64 18.97 -0.43 2.36
C GLU A 64 17.88 0.01 1.37
N ILE A 65 17.37 -0.95 0.60
CA ILE A 65 16.27 -0.68 -0.34
C ILE A 65 14.95 -0.91 0.37
N VAL A 66 14.16 0.15 0.51
CA VAL A 66 12.80 0.08 1.03
C VAL A 66 11.82 -0.05 -0.12
N VAL A 67 10.97 -1.07 -0.07
CA VAL A 67 9.95 -1.36 -1.07
C VAL A 67 8.57 -1.35 -0.43
N ASN A 68 7.73 -0.45 -0.92
CA ASN A 68 6.33 -0.35 -0.53
C ASN A 68 5.44 -0.77 -1.70
N GLU A 69 4.63 -1.81 -1.53
CA GLU A 69 3.73 -2.33 -2.55
C GLU A 69 2.26 -2.29 -2.11
N ASN A 70 1.38 -1.98 -3.06
CA ASN A 70 -0.04 -2.25 -2.95
C ASN A 70 -0.39 -3.13 -4.14
N ILE A 71 -0.61 -4.41 -3.93
CA ILE A 71 -0.89 -5.39 -4.98
C ILE A 71 -2.39 -5.61 -5.06
N ILE A 72 -2.97 -5.45 -6.25
CA ILE A 72 -4.41 -5.58 -6.47
C ILE A 72 -4.72 -6.87 -7.23
N TYR A 73 -5.51 -7.73 -6.60
CA TYR A 73 -6.05 -8.95 -7.17
C TYR A 73 -7.54 -8.77 -7.47
N ASN A 74 -7.92 -8.98 -8.72
CA ASN A 74 -9.32 -9.07 -9.13
C ASN A 74 -9.70 -10.55 -9.16
N VAL A 75 -10.45 -11.01 -8.17
CA VAL A 75 -10.65 -12.44 -7.87
C VAL A 75 -12.09 -12.88 -8.18
N PRO A 76 -12.31 -13.66 -9.26
CA PRO A 76 -13.56 -14.37 -9.46
C PRO A 76 -13.57 -15.69 -8.67
N ALA A 77 -14.59 -15.91 -7.85
CA ALA A 77 -14.70 -17.06 -6.96
C ALA A 77 -16.13 -17.61 -6.92
N ILE A 78 -16.31 -18.90 -6.60
CA ILE A 78 -17.65 -19.52 -6.44
C ILE A 78 -18.02 -19.58 -4.96
N ASP A 79 -17.14 -20.15 -4.15
CA ASP A 79 -17.31 -20.37 -2.71
C ASP A 79 -16.02 -20.22 -1.90
N GLU A 80 -14.85 -20.19 -2.56
CA GLU A 80 -13.56 -19.89 -1.94
C GLU A 80 -12.62 -19.22 -2.95
N PHE A 81 -11.60 -18.55 -2.45
CA PHE A 81 -10.44 -18.15 -3.24
C PHE A 81 -9.14 -18.27 -2.44
N GLU A 82 -8.05 -18.48 -3.17
CA GLU A 82 -6.69 -18.59 -2.65
C GLU A 82 -5.80 -17.56 -3.38
N ILE A 83 -4.96 -16.85 -2.62
CA ILE A 83 -3.91 -15.98 -3.16
C ILE A 83 -2.58 -16.49 -2.61
N ASN A 84 -1.76 -17.06 -3.49
CA ASN A 84 -0.40 -17.51 -3.17
C ASN A 84 0.59 -16.73 -4.05
N ASP A 85 1.42 -15.91 -3.41
CA ASP A 85 2.42 -15.07 -4.08
C ASP A 85 3.85 -15.67 -4.03
N GLY A 86 3.98 -16.87 -3.43
CA GLY A 86 5.23 -17.56 -3.20
C GLY A 86 5.93 -17.23 -1.88
N LYS A 87 5.45 -16.24 -1.12
CA LYS A 87 5.86 -15.94 0.25
C LYS A 87 4.79 -16.36 1.25
N GLY A 88 3.57 -15.86 1.04
CA GLY A 88 2.40 -16.16 1.86
C GLY A 88 1.28 -16.82 1.04
N ASN A 89 0.30 -17.30 1.77
CA ASN A 89 -0.90 -17.90 1.23
C ASN A 89 -2.13 -17.45 2.03
N LEU A 90 -3.06 -16.80 1.33
CA LEU A 90 -4.34 -16.39 1.88
C LEU A 90 -5.45 -17.28 1.33
N LEU A 91 -6.20 -17.94 2.21
CA LEU A 91 -7.41 -18.69 1.89
C LEU A 91 -8.64 -18.01 2.50
N VAL A 92 -9.64 -17.72 1.66
CA VAL A 92 -10.93 -17.18 2.10
C VAL A 92 -12.06 -18.04 1.58
N GLU A 93 -12.87 -18.58 2.49
CA GLU A 93 -14.09 -19.31 2.17
C GLU A 93 -15.34 -18.49 2.48
N PHE A 94 -16.37 -18.63 1.65
CA PHE A 94 -17.63 -17.92 1.84
C PHE A 94 -18.86 -18.72 1.36
N THR A 95 -20.03 -18.11 1.56
CA THR A 95 -21.31 -18.55 0.99
C THR A 95 -22.00 -17.36 0.36
N LYS A 96 -22.47 -17.53 -0.88
CA LYS A 96 -23.33 -16.57 -1.56
C LYS A 96 -24.77 -16.65 -1.02
N SER A 97 -25.36 -15.50 -0.72
CA SER A 97 -26.77 -15.34 -0.35
C SER A 97 -27.34 -14.10 -1.04
N GLY A 98 -28.02 -14.31 -2.17
CA GLY A 98 -28.48 -13.20 -3.02
C GLY A 98 -27.32 -12.38 -3.56
N GLU A 99 -27.34 -11.07 -3.33
CA GLU A 99 -26.30 -10.10 -3.70
C GLU A 99 -25.21 -9.94 -2.63
N THR A 100 -25.19 -10.81 -1.61
CA THR A 100 -24.27 -10.71 -0.47
C THR A 100 -23.51 -12.01 -0.24
N VAL A 101 -22.47 -11.94 0.57
CA VAL A 101 -21.70 -13.10 1.01
C VAL A 101 -21.68 -13.18 2.54
N THR A 102 -21.47 -14.39 3.06
CA THR A 102 -21.12 -14.65 4.46
C THR A 102 -19.86 -15.49 4.47
N TYR A 103 -18.82 -14.99 5.13
CA TYR A 103 -17.52 -15.66 5.24
C TYR A 103 -17.58 -16.83 6.23
N LYS A 104 -16.85 -17.88 5.89
CA LYS A 104 -16.76 -19.13 6.66
C LYS A 104 -15.37 -19.35 7.21
N ASN A 105 -14.35 -18.99 6.44
CA ASN A 105 -12.95 -19.12 6.80
C ASN A 105 -12.17 -17.90 6.30
N PHE A 106 -11.16 -17.52 7.07
CA PHE A 106 -10.07 -16.65 6.67
C PHE A 106 -8.83 -17.23 7.35
N GLU A 107 -7.90 -17.71 6.54
CA GLU A 107 -6.68 -18.38 6.98
C GLU A 107 -5.52 -17.75 6.20
N TYR A 108 -4.47 -17.37 6.92
CA TYR A 108 -3.23 -16.87 6.34
C TYR A 108 -2.07 -17.74 6.80
N ASP A 109 -1.20 -18.15 5.89
CA ASP A 109 0.01 -18.86 6.24
C ASP A 109 1.25 -18.34 5.49
N GLU A 110 2.37 -18.27 6.19
CA GLU A 110 3.67 -17.83 5.65
C GLU A 110 4.82 -18.57 6.35
N GLU A 111 5.88 -18.86 5.60
CA GLU A 111 7.10 -19.46 6.14
C GLU A 111 8.20 -18.40 6.22
N ILE A 112 8.66 -18.08 7.43
CA ILE A 112 9.76 -17.11 7.61
C ILE A 112 11.08 -17.68 7.10
N GLU A 113 11.94 -16.81 6.57
CA GLU A 113 13.16 -17.20 5.88
C GLU A 113 14.20 -17.84 6.82
N SER A 114 14.33 -17.31 8.04
CA SER A 114 15.29 -17.74 9.06
C SER A 114 14.65 -17.90 10.45
N ASP A 115 15.27 -18.73 11.28
CA ASP A 115 14.96 -18.92 12.70
C ASP A 115 16.12 -18.56 13.64
N ASP A 116 17.19 -17.98 13.09
CA ASP A 116 18.34 -17.50 13.87
C ASP A 116 18.05 -16.07 14.43
N GLU A 117 18.29 -15.87 15.73
CA GLU A 117 18.13 -14.55 16.37
C GLU A 117 19.02 -13.48 15.71
N GLY A 118 18.43 -12.32 15.42
CA GLY A 118 19.06 -11.20 14.74
C GLY A 118 18.91 -11.19 13.22
N ASP A 119 18.55 -12.32 12.60
CA ASP A 119 18.32 -12.40 11.17
C ASP A 119 17.06 -11.61 10.76
N GLU A 120 17.10 -11.09 9.53
CA GLU A 120 15.95 -10.42 8.91
C GLU A 120 15.05 -11.44 8.20
N VAL A 121 13.75 -11.28 8.41
CA VAL A 121 12.69 -12.09 7.81
C VAL A 121 11.56 -11.20 7.32
N THR A 122 10.79 -11.66 6.34
CA THR A 122 9.52 -11.02 5.97
C THR A 122 8.37 -11.79 6.60
N PHE A 123 7.41 -11.07 7.18
CA PHE A 123 6.15 -11.65 7.63
C PHE A 123 5.02 -10.65 7.41
N MET A 124 3.88 -11.11 6.88
CA MET A 124 2.71 -10.28 6.52
C MET A 124 3.10 -9.08 5.65
N GLY A 125 4.03 -9.30 4.72
CA GLY A 125 4.53 -8.29 3.80
C GLY A 125 5.44 -7.23 4.44
N LYS A 126 5.83 -7.35 5.71
CA LYS A 126 6.75 -6.43 6.40
C LYS A 126 8.05 -7.12 6.81
N THR A 127 9.17 -6.41 6.70
CA THR A 127 10.46 -6.91 7.21
C THR A 127 10.50 -6.78 8.72
N TYR A 128 11.02 -7.80 9.40
CA TYR A 128 11.28 -7.85 10.84
C TYR A 128 12.64 -8.47 11.13
N ARG A 129 13.21 -8.17 12.30
CA ARG A 129 14.27 -9.01 12.89
C ARG A 129 13.67 -10.10 13.77
N VAL A 130 14.27 -11.29 13.75
CA VAL A 130 13.95 -12.35 14.71
C VAL A 130 14.53 -11.97 16.06
N LEU A 131 13.69 -11.69 17.04
CA LEU A 131 14.10 -11.32 18.40
C LEU A 131 14.20 -12.55 19.31
N GLU A 132 13.31 -13.53 19.11
CA GLU A 132 13.28 -14.78 19.86
C GLU A 132 12.67 -15.87 18.98
N TYR A 133 13.29 -17.04 18.95
CA TYR A 133 12.73 -18.23 18.32
C TYR A 133 12.91 -19.45 19.21
N GLU A 134 11.79 -19.94 19.73
CA GLU A 134 11.73 -21.15 20.55
C GLU A 134 10.66 -22.12 20.02
N SER A 135 10.65 -23.35 20.54
CA SER A 135 9.66 -24.35 20.15
C SER A 135 8.24 -23.88 20.48
N GLY A 136 7.50 -23.42 19.46
CA GLY A 136 6.14 -22.93 19.58
C GLY A 136 6.04 -21.45 19.99
N LYS A 137 7.12 -20.67 19.87
CA LYS A 137 7.11 -19.24 20.11
C LYS A 137 8.04 -18.51 19.13
N ILE A 138 7.53 -17.45 18.51
CA ILE A 138 8.29 -16.57 17.61
C ILE A 138 8.01 -15.13 18.02
N VAL A 139 9.06 -14.36 18.23
CA VAL A 139 8.98 -12.91 18.43
C VAL A 139 9.73 -12.21 17.30
N LEU A 140 9.00 -11.42 16.54
CA LEU A 140 9.52 -10.61 15.44
C LEU A 140 9.45 -9.14 15.84
N GLY A 141 10.43 -8.32 15.48
CA GLY A 141 10.33 -6.89 15.76
C GLY A 141 11.40 -6.03 15.10
N ASN A 142 11.12 -4.73 15.04
CA ASN A 142 12.04 -3.71 14.55
C ASN A 142 12.19 -2.59 15.57
N THR A 143 13.43 -2.18 15.78
CA THR A 143 13.80 -1.02 16.57
C THR A 143 13.15 0.24 16.01
N ILE A 144 12.54 1.02 16.89
CA ILE A 144 11.94 2.33 16.57
C ILE A 144 12.89 3.45 17.00
N GLU A 145 13.26 3.48 18.29
CA GLU A 145 14.03 4.56 18.89
C GLU A 145 14.73 4.11 20.18
N ASP A 146 15.94 4.61 20.37
CA ASP A 146 16.72 4.43 21.60
C ASP A 146 16.44 5.55 22.60
N PHE A 147 16.30 5.18 23.87
CA PHE A 147 16.03 6.11 24.96
C PHE A 147 17.09 6.02 26.06
N GLU A 148 17.68 7.17 26.37
CA GLU A 148 18.45 7.37 27.60
C GLU A 148 17.57 8.08 28.64
N THR A 149 17.43 7.52 29.84
CA THR A 149 16.72 8.19 30.93
C THR A 149 17.29 7.90 32.31
N SER A 150 17.04 8.81 33.26
CA SER A 150 17.25 8.56 34.70
C SER A 150 15.95 8.35 35.47
N ASP A 151 14.78 8.57 34.85
CA ASP A 151 13.47 8.54 35.52
C ASP A 151 12.36 8.05 34.58
N GLU A 152 12.11 8.75 33.47
CA GLU A 152 11.08 8.38 32.49
C GLU A 152 11.37 8.88 31.07
N PHE A 153 10.72 8.27 30.09
CA PHE A 153 10.63 8.77 28.72
C PHE A 153 9.20 8.59 28.18
N ASN A 154 8.92 9.21 27.03
CA ASN A 154 7.58 9.19 26.43
C ASN A 154 7.69 8.84 24.95
N TYR A 155 6.78 8.01 24.47
CA TYR A 155 6.63 7.66 23.08
C TYR A 155 5.14 7.51 22.74
N GLU A 156 4.64 8.22 21.73
CA GLU A 156 3.25 8.14 21.23
C GLU A 156 2.13 7.99 22.28
N GLY A 157 2.18 8.80 23.34
CA GLY A 157 1.17 8.79 24.41
C GLY A 157 1.38 7.70 25.47
N TYR A 158 2.42 6.90 25.35
CA TYR A 158 2.98 6.08 26.42
C TYR A 158 3.98 6.89 27.26
N THR A 159 3.97 6.63 28.57
CA THR A 159 4.99 7.09 29.51
C THR A 159 5.59 5.87 30.20
N ILE A 160 6.90 5.69 30.01
CA ILE A 160 7.67 4.58 30.57
C ILE A 160 8.50 5.15 31.72
N LYS A 161 8.24 4.70 32.95
CA LYS A 161 8.87 5.25 34.16
C LYS A 161 9.63 4.18 34.93
N VAL A 162 10.91 4.40 35.16
CA VAL A 162 11.72 3.62 36.09
C VAL A 162 11.36 4.01 37.52
N VAL A 163 10.65 3.14 38.23
CA VAL A 163 10.14 3.43 39.58
C VAL A 163 11.03 2.92 40.70
N ALA A 164 11.93 1.98 40.39
CA ALA A 164 12.96 1.50 41.30
C ALA A 164 14.12 0.89 40.50
N SER A 165 15.32 0.94 41.08
CA SER A 165 16.48 0.21 40.59
C SER A 165 17.33 -0.31 41.77
N ASN A 166 18.16 -1.31 41.53
CA ASN A 166 19.15 -1.79 42.51
C ASN A 166 20.59 -1.69 41.98
N SER A 167 21.57 -2.10 42.79
CA SER A 167 23.00 -2.03 42.45
C SER A 167 23.45 -3.03 41.39
N ASP A 168 22.61 -4.01 41.08
CA ASP A 168 22.90 -5.08 40.12
C ASP A 168 22.32 -4.76 38.74
N GLY A 169 21.72 -3.57 38.58
CA GLY A 169 21.10 -3.13 37.33
C GLY A 169 19.64 -3.53 37.17
N GLU A 170 19.07 -4.31 38.08
CA GLU A 170 17.64 -4.66 38.05
C GLU A 170 16.78 -3.39 38.21
N ILE A 171 15.75 -3.27 37.38
CA ILE A 171 14.80 -2.17 37.41
C ILE A 171 13.36 -2.65 37.51
N MET A 172 12.52 -1.79 38.07
CA MET A 172 11.07 -1.88 37.98
C MET A 172 10.58 -0.73 37.11
N VAL A 173 9.82 -1.04 36.07
CA VAL A 173 9.32 -0.09 35.09
C VAL A 173 7.81 -0.08 35.13
N SER A 174 7.19 1.08 35.36
CA SER A 174 5.74 1.25 35.21
C SER A 174 5.45 1.90 33.86
N VAL A 175 4.56 1.29 33.08
CA VAL A 175 4.15 1.77 31.76
C VAL A 175 2.74 2.32 31.82
N TYR A 176 2.54 3.53 31.32
CA TYR A 176 1.25 4.22 31.28
C TYR A 176 0.87 4.53 29.84
N LYS A 177 -0.42 4.41 29.50
CA LYS A 177 -1.02 4.91 28.26
C LYS A 177 -1.96 6.05 28.63
N GLY A 178 -1.59 7.28 28.30
CA GLY A 178 -2.25 8.47 28.85
C GLY A 178 -2.13 8.53 30.39
N SER A 179 -3.24 8.44 31.11
CA SER A 179 -3.24 8.44 32.58
C SER A 179 -3.31 7.05 33.21
N ASP A 180 -3.59 6.01 32.42
CA ASP A 180 -3.86 4.68 32.92
C ASP A 180 -2.58 3.85 32.90
N ARG A 181 -2.25 3.21 34.02
CA ARG A 181 -1.12 2.28 34.08
C ARG A 181 -1.53 0.97 33.42
N VAL A 182 -0.86 0.63 32.33
CA VAL A 182 -1.12 -0.59 31.55
C VAL A 182 -0.21 -1.73 31.96
N ASP A 183 1.01 -1.44 32.44
CA ASP A 183 1.96 -2.48 32.82
C ASP A 183 2.87 -2.09 34.00
N ASN A 184 3.51 -3.10 34.59
CA ASN A 184 4.56 -2.96 35.58
C ASN A 184 5.58 -4.11 35.45
N LEU A 185 6.64 -3.83 34.70
CA LEU A 185 7.68 -4.76 34.31
C LEU A 185 8.80 -4.80 35.34
N LYS A 186 9.43 -5.97 35.48
CA LYS A 186 10.69 -6.15 36.17
C LYS A 186 11.70 -6.61 35.13
N MET A 187 12.80 -5.87 34.99
CA MET A 187 13.78 -6.11 33.92
C MET A 187 15.20 -6.13 34.49
N TYR A 188 16.07 -6.91 33.86
CA TYR A 188 17.51 -6.91 33.99
C TYR A 188 18.13 -6.43 32.67
N PRO A 189 19.39 -5.96 32.67
CA PRO A 189 20.11 -5.72 31.43
C PRO A 189 20.03 -6.95 30.53
N ASP A 190 19.88 -6.72 29.23
CA ASP A 190 19.60 -7.70 28.18
C ASP A 190 18.19 -8.32 28.17
N ASP A 191 17.26 -7.89 29.03
CA ASP A 191 15.87 -8.37 28.97
C ASP A 191 15.07 -7.62 27.88
N SER A 192 14.27 -8.36 27.12
CA SER A 192 13.19 -7.83 26.27
C SER A 192 11.83 -8.16 26.88
N CYS A 193 10.89 -7.21 26.85
CA CYS A 193 9.54 -7.38 27.38
C CYS A 193 8.51 -6.65 26.50
N MET A 194 7.49 -7.37 26.02
CA MET A 194 6.33 -6.78 25.37
C MET A 194 5.45 -6.04 26.39
N ILE A 195 5.02 -4.83 26.04
CA ILE A 195 4.11 -4.02 26.86
C ILE A 195 2.69 -4.55 26.67
N SER A 196 2.05 -4.94 27.78
CA SER A 196 0.71 -5.51 27.80
C SER A 196 -0.32 -4.67 27.01
N GLY A 197 -1.00 -5.33 26.06
CA GLY A 197 -2.06 -4.71 25.24
C GLY A 197 -1.54 -3.70 24.21
N SER A 198 -0.31 -3.90 23.71
CA SER A 198 0.28 -3.09 22.64
C SER A 198 1.24 -3.92 21.80
N SER A 199 1.60 -3.43 20.61
CA SER A 199 2.66 -3.97 19.76
C SER A 199 4.06 -3.48 20.15
N LEU A 200 4.23 -2.81 21.29
CA LEU A 200 5.51 -2.23 21.69
C LEU A 200 6.26 -3.19 22.61
N SER A 201 7.54 -3.40 22.35
CA SER A 201 8.48 -4.09 23.23
C SER A 201 9.57 -3.15 23.72
N LEU A 202 10.00 -3.38 24.96
CA LEU A 202 11.12 -2.70 25.58
C LEU A 202 12.26 -3.69 25.74
N TYR A 203 13.39 -3.39 25.11
CA TYR A 203 14.67 -4.01 25.42
C TYR A 203 15.45 -3.09 26.36
N TYR A 204 15.93 -3.65 27.47
CA TYR A 204 16.74 -2.91 28.44
C TYR A 204 18.20 -3.28 28.23
N ASP A 205 18.92 -2.43 27.49
CA ASP A 205 20.31 -2.65 27.06
C ASP A 205 21.26 -2.62 28.28
N GLU A 206 21.53 -1.43 28.80
CA GLU A 206 22.48 -1.27 29.89
C GLU A 206 22.12 -0.16 30.88
N TYR A 207 22.91 -0.05 31.93
CA TYR A 207 22.87 1.10 32.82
C TYR A 207 24.27 1.61 33.16
N LEU A 208 24.37 2.93 33.25
CA LEU A 208 25.59 3.64 33.62
C LEU A 208 25.34 4.50 34.86
N THR A 209 26.42 4.83 35.56
CA THR A 209 26.36 5.75 36.70
C THR A 209 27.28 6.94 36.45
N SER A 210 26.71 8.14 36.54
CA SER A 210 27.48 9.39 36.51
C SER A 210 27.34 10.07 37.87
N GLY A 211 28.34 9.86 38.72
CA GLY A 211 28.26 10.23 40.14
C GLY A 211 27.24 9.36 40.88
N ASP A 212 26.23 9.98 41.48
CA ASP A 212 25.14 9.29 42.20
C ASP A 212 23.87 9.11 41.34
N THR A 213 23.91 9.52 40.07
CA THR A 213 22.76 9.44 39.16
C THR A 213 22.89 8.22 38.24
N PRO A 214 21.93 7.27 38.29
CA PRO A 214 21.85 6.20 37.31
C PRO A 214 21.23 6.70 36.01
N TYR A 215 21.72 6.17 34.90
CA TYR A 215 21.20 6.33 33.55
C TYR A 215 20.91 4.95 33.00
N PHE A 216 19.73 4.78 32.44
CA PHE A 216 19.21 3.53 31.88
C PHE A 216 19.01 3.73 30.38
N PHE A 217 19.42 2.74 29.61
CA PHE A 217 19.35 2.73 28.15
C PHE A 217 18.32 1.69 27.74
N PHE A 218 17.34 2.13 26.95
CA PHE A 218 16.29 1.28 26.44
C PHE A 218 16.26 1.38 24.92
N GLU A 219 15.97 0.26 24.28
CA GLU A 219 15.55 0.23 22.90
C GLU A 219 14.04 -0.06 22.88
N LEU A 220 13.28 0.78 22.16
CA LEU A 220 11.86 0.57 21.95
C LEU A 220 11.65 0.00 20.55
N SER A 221 10.91 -1.10 20.47
CA SER A 221 10.66 -1.80 19.21
C SER A 221 9.17 -2.00 18.98
N GLU A 222 8.75 -2.03 17.71
CA GLU A 222 7.45 -2.57 17.32
C GLU A 222 7.65 -4.06 17.08
N SER A 223 6.88 -4.90 17.77
CA SER A 223 7.05 -6.35 17.78
C SER A 223 5.73 -7.11 17.68
N LEU A 224 5.82 -8.31 17.12
CA LEU A 224 4.80 -9.33 17.07
C LEU A 224 5.26 -10.51 17.92
N GLU A 225 4.42 -10.95 18.85
CA GLU A 225 4.64 -12.16 19.65
C GLU A 225 3.60 -13.19 19.25
N LEU A 226 4.07 -14.35 18.80
CA LEU A 226 3.26 -15.44 18.27
C LEU A 226 3.58 -16.70 19.07
N GLU A 227 2.58 -17.28 19.72
CA GLU A 227 2.71 -18.50 20.51
C GLU A 227 1.74 -19.58 20.00
N ASP A 228 2.24 -20.79 19.78
CA ASP A 228 1.48 -21.92 19.26
C ASP A 228 0.28 -22.27 20.17
N GLY A 229 -0.92 -22.23 19.60
CA GLY A 229 -2.18 -22.50 20.29
C GLY A 229 -2.72 -21.34 21.14
N GLU A 230 -2.09 -20.17 21.10
CA GLU A 230 -2.59 -18.94 21.71
C GLU A 230 -3.21 -18.00 20.65
N SER A 231 -3.87 -16.94 21.12
CA SER A 231 -4.53 -15.95 20.26
C SER A 231 -3.63 -14.75 19.96
N PHE A 232 -3.62 -14.31 18.72
CA PHE A 232 -2.93 -13.11 18.23
C PHE A 232 -3.94 -12.04 17.80
N GLU A 233 -3.73 -10.80 18.25
CA GLU A 233 -4.61 -9.66 17.90
C GLU A 233 -3.97 -8.75 16.84
N ASP A 234 -4.50 -8.75 15.61
CA ASP A 234 -4.21 -7.75 14.58
C ASP A 234 -5.43 -7.46 13.70
N ASN A 235 -6.12 -6.34 13.98
CA ASN A 235 -7.40 -5.99 13.35
C ASN A 235 -8.48 -7.09 13.48
N GLY A 236 -8.27 -8.03 14.39
CA GLY A 236 -9.02 -9.26 14.56
C GLY A 236 -8.30 -10.20 15.54
N GLU A 237 -9.00 -11.21 16.06
CA GLU A 237 -8.42 -12.25 16.92
C GLU A 237 -8.20 -13.50 16.06
N PHE A 238 -6.99 -14.05 16.11
CA PHE A 238 -6.54 -15.19 15.32
C PHE A 238 -5.98 -16.28 16.22
N ASP A 239 -6.36 -17.53 15.97
CA ASP A 239 -5.68 -18.71 16.50
C ASP A 239 -4.34 -18.87 15.76
N VAL A 240 -3.25 -19.06 16.51
CA VAL A 240 -1.89 -19.24 15.97
C VAL A 240 -1.49 -20.70 15.96
N GLU A 241 -1.01 -21.22 14.82
CA GLU A 241 -0.33 -22.52 14.71
C GLU A 241 1.11 -22.33 14.19
N ILE A 242 2.09 -22.93 14.87
CA ILE A 242 3.51 -22.86 14.50
C ILE A 242 4.04 -24.27 14.22
N ASP A 243 4.44 -24.52 12.97
CA ASP A 243 5.13 -25.76 12.56
C ASP A 243 6.53 -25.43 12.01
N GLY A 244 7.51 -25.37 12.91
CA GLY A 244 8.84 -24.88 12.58
C GLY A 244 8.79 -23.41 12.19
N LYS A 245 9.26 -23.09 10.98
CA LYS A 245 9.26 -21.72 10.44
C LYS A 245 7.93 -21.30 9.82
N LYS A 246 6.97 -22.23 9.71
CA LYS A 246 5.65 -21.93 9.17
C LYS A 246 4.75 -21.41 10.29
N ILE A 247 4.13 -20.26 10.03
CA ILE A 247 3.13 -19.64 10.89
C ILE A 247 1.80 -19.68 10.14
N THR A 248 0.75 -20.18 10.78
CA THR A 248 -0.62 -20.12 10.30
C THR A 248 -1.46 -19.28 11.26
N LEU A 249 -2.26 -18.37 10.71
CA LEU A 249 -3.18 -17.50 11.43
C LEU A 249 -4.60 -17.77 10.94
N ASP A 250 -5.43 -18.35 11.81
CA ASP A 250 -6.83 -18.66 11.55
C ASP A 250 -7.72 -17.64 12.24
N TYR A 251 -8.52 -16.88 11.49
CA TYR A 251 -9.38 -15.87 12.09
C TYR A 251 -10.55 -16.52 12.86
N ASP A 252 -10.76 -16.14 14.11
CA ASP A 252 -11.71 -16.82 15.02
C ASP A 252 -13.19 -16.65 14.64
N SER A 253 -13.52 -15.52 14.01
CA SER A 253 -14.90 -15.05 13.87
C SER A 253 -15.30 -14.66 12.43
N PRO A 254 -15.05 -15.48 11.40
CA PRO A 254 -15.23 -15.09 9.99
C PRO A 254 -16.68 -14.71 9.66
N LYS A 255 -17.66 -15.34 10.30
CA LYS A 255 -19.09 -15.01 10.11
C LYS A 255 -19.48 -13.61 10.59
N SER A 256 -18.65 -12.97 11.41
CA SER A 256 -18.85 -11.60 11.87
C SER A 256 -18.34 -10.55 10.87
N LEU A 257 -17.51 -10.97 9.90
CA LEU A 257 -16.93 -10.05 8.93
C LEU A 257 -18.02 -9.39 8.09
N SER A 258 -17.82 -8.09 7.91
CA SER A 258 -18.58 -7.28 6.97
C SER A 258 -18.27 -7.73 5.54
N LYS A 259 -19.14 -7.42 4.57
CA LYS A 259 -18.93 -7.71 3.13
C LYS A 259 -17.59 -7.19 2.58
N ASN A 260 -17.05 -6.16 3.23
CA ASN A 260 -15.73 -5.61 2.98
C ASN A 260 -15.01 -5.59 4.32
N PHE A 261 -13.79 -6.07 4.39
CA PHE A 261 -13.03 -6.11 5.64
C PHE A 261 -11.55 -5.89 5.37
N GLU A 262 -10.83 -5.64 6.46
CA GLU A 262 -9.39 -5.46 6.50
C GLU A 262 -8.89 -6.30 7.67
N LEU A 263 -7.97 -7.21 7.39
CA LEU A 263 -7.38 -8.16 8.32
C LEU A 263 -5.93 -8.36 7.88
N LEU A 264 -4.99 -8.37 8.83
CA LEU A 264 -3.56 -8.48 8.52
C LEU A 264 -3.16 -7.40 7.50
N ASN A 265 -2.37 -7.76 6.49
CA ASN A 265 -2.00 -6.88 5.38
C ASN A 265 -2.97 -6.93 4.18
N TYR A 266 -4.18 -7.51 4.36
CA TYR A 266 -5.17 -7.66 3.29
C TYR A 266 -6.42 -6.84 3.50
N LYS A 267 -6.88 -6.22 2.42
CA LYS A 267 -8.19 -5.59 2.30
C LYS A 267 -9.03 -6.29 1.25
N VAL A 268 -10.13 -6.90 1.69
CA VAL A 268 -11.06 -7.64 0.81
C VAL A 268 -12.33 -6.82 0.62
N SER A 269 -12.74 -6.63 -0.64
CA SER A 269 -13.97 -5.94 -1.01
C SER A 269 -14.81 -6.77 -1.96
N LEU A 270 -16.11 -6.92 -1.65
CA LEU A 270 -17.07 -7.52 -2.57
C LEU A 270 -17.46 -6.51 -3.66
N ASP A 271 -17.06 -6.76 -4.90
CA ASP A 271 -17.37 -5.87 -6.03
C ASP A 271 -18.70 -6.20 -6.68
N GLY A 272 -19.05 -7.49 -6.73
CA GLY A 272 -20.27 -7.91 -7.39
C GLY A 272 -20.55 -9.40 -7.25
N VAL A 273 -21.81 -9.73 -7.52
CA VAL A 273 -22.29 -11.11 -7.57
C VAL A 273 -22.97 -11.31 -8.91
N SER A 274 -22.59 -12.35 -9.65
CA SER A 274 -23.19 -12.67 -10.94
C SER A 274 -24.68 -13.02 -10.77
N ASP A 275 -25.53 -12.44 -11.61
CA ASP A 275 -26.94 -12.77 -11.72
C ASP A 275 -27.18 -14.01 -12.61
N THR A 276 -26.19 -14.37 -13.43
CA THR A 276 -26.32 -15.44 -14.43
C THR A 276 -25.72 -16.76 -13.96
N ASP A 277 -24.78 -16.73 -13.03
CA ASP A 277 -24.11 -17.90 -12.48
C ASP A 277 -23.76 -17.72 -10.99
N SER A 278 -22.99 -18.67 -10.45
CA SER A 278 -22.60 -18.67 -9.03
C SER A 278 -21.39 -17.80 -8.72
N THR A 279 -20.79 -17.14 -9.71
CA THR A 279 -19.56 -16.37 -9.54
C THR A 279 -19.80 -15.14 -8.66
N VAL A 280 -18.83 -14.87 -7.81
CA VAL A 280 -18.70 -13.69 -6.96
C VAL A 280 -17.36 -13.05 -7.31
N TYR A 281 -17.32 -11.73 -7.37
CA TYR A 281 -16.15 -10.95 -7.73
C TYR A 281 -15.67 -10.15 -6.54
N PHE A 282 -14.40 -10.29 -6.21
CA PHE A 282 -13.73 -9.54 -5.16
C PHE A 282 -12.58 -8.71 -5.73
N THR A 283 -12.34 -7.56 -5.10
CA THR A 283 -11.06 -6.87 -5.15
C THR A 283 -10.35 -7.17 -3.84
N VAL A 284 -9.16 -7.74 -3.92
CA VAL A 284 -8.27 -7.96 -2.76
C VAL A 284 -7.04 -7.08 -2.95
N ILE A 285 -6.73 -6.25 -1.96
CA ILE A 285 -5.53 -5.41 -1.93
C ILE A 285 -4.62 -5.95 -0.85
N GLN A 286 -3.40 -6.34 -1.22
CA GLN A 286 -2.33 -6.72 -0.31
C GLN A 286 -1.36 -5.55 -0.18
N SER A 287 -1.04 -5.18 1.05
CA SER A 287 -0.03 -4.14 1.34
C SER A 287 1.27 -4.80 1.76
N GLU A 288 2.39 -4.32 1.23
CA GLU A 288 3.72 -4.79 1.62
C GLU A 288 4.62 -3.59 1.86
N ASP A 289 5.48 -3.70 2.87
CA ASP A 289 6.47 -2.71 3.28
C ASP A 289 7.72 -3.45 3.79
N TYR A 290 8.56 -3.84 2.85
CA TYR A 290 9.74 -4.67 3.14
C TYR A 290 11.03 -3.99 2.70
N GLU A 291 12.09 -4.35 3.40
CA GLU A 291 13.45 -3.93 3.15
C GLU A 291 14.20 -5.06 2.43
N TYR A 292 15.16 -4.67 1.61
CA TYR A 292 16.00 -5.60 0.87
C TYR A 292 17.46 -5.18 0.98
N GLU A 293 18.21 -5.96 1.73
CA GLU A 293 19.66 -5.86 1.77
C GLU A 293 20.27 -6.37 0.45
N MET A 294 21.25 -5.63 -0.05
CA MET A 294 22.01 -6.01 -1.24
C MET A 294 23.47 -6.24 -0.88
N ASP A 295 24.01 -7.39 -1.27
CA ASP A 295 25.44 -7.68 -1.20
C ASP A 295 26.23 -6.79 -2.19
N GLU A 296 26.29 -7.18 -3.46
CA GLU A 296 26.99 -6.48 -4.54
C GLU A 296 26.24 -6.65 -5.86
N GLY A 297 26.44 -5.69 -6.77
CA GLY A 297 25.97 -5.79 -8.14
C GLY A 297 24.54 -5.31 -8.32
N THR A 298 23.73 -6.05 -9.09
CA THR A 298 22.43 -5.57 -9.57
C THR A 298 21.26 -6.43 -9.09
N LYS A 299 20.24 -5.78 -8.53
CA LYS A 299 18.94 -6.39 -8.25
C LYS A 299 17.91 -5.91 -9.26
N TYR A 300 17.17 -6.82 -9.86
CA TYR A 300 16.04 -6.52 -10.73
C TYR A 300 14.73 -6.62 -9.95
N PHE A 301 13.91 -5.57 -10.02
CA PHE A 301 12.60 -5.54 -9.35
C PHE A 301 11.43 -5.80 -10.31
N GLY A 302 11.62 -5.77 -11.62
CA GLY A 302 10.49 -5.78 -12.57
C GLY A 302 10.37 -4.45 -13.32
N ASN A 303 9.62 -4.42 -14.42
CA ASN A 303 9.30 -3.21 -15.18
C ASN A 303 10.51 -2.29 -15.50
N ASN A 304 11.63 -2.89 -15.89
CA ASN A 304 12.92 -2.21 -16.12
C ASN A 304 13.48 -1.42 -14.93
N ILE A 305 13.11 -1.80 -13.70
CA ILE A 305 13.62 -1.22 -12.47
C ILE A 305 14.77 -2.08 -11.94
N PHE A 306 15.89 -1.44 -11.68
CA PHE A 306 17.10 -2.05 -11.14
C PHE A 306 17.63 -1.23 -9.97
N ALA A 307 18.13 -1.90 -8.95
CA ALA A 307 19.08 -1.31 -8.03
C ALA A 307 20.49 -1.79 -8.38
N LEU A 308 21.46 -0.92 -8.20
CA LEU A 308 22.88 -1.19 -8.42
C LEU A 308 23.64 -0.72 -7.17
N LYS A 309 24.28 -1.65 -6.48
CA LYS A 309 25.24 -1.36 -5.41
C LYS A 309 26.65 -1.28 -6.00
N ILE A 310 27.33 -0.17 -5.77
CA ILE A 310 28.69 0.07 -6.27
C ILE A 310 29.65 0.15 -5.08
N GLU A 311 30.66 -0.73 -5.09
CA GLU A 311 31.76 -0.65 -4.14
C GLU A 311 32.58 0.61 -4.36
N ASN A 312 32.84 1.34 -3.27
CA ASN A 312 33.88 2.35 -3.26
C ASN A 312 35.20 1.70 -2.81
N ASP A 313 36.17 1.68 -3.71
CA ASP A 313 37.50 1.02 -3.64
C ASP A 313 38.43 1.58 -2.52
N GLU A 314 37.90 2.26 -1.49
CA GLU A 314 38.66 2.88 -0.39
C GLU A 314 38.56 2.08 0.93
N ASP A 315 39.07 0.85 0.96
CA ASP A 315 39.44 0.07 2.17
C ASP A 315 38.42 -0.05 3.35
N ASP A 316 37.20 0.50 3.24
CA ASP A 316 36.14 0.53 4.25
C ASP A 316 34.79 0.14 3.58
N ASP A 317 34.21 -1.00 3.95
CA ASP A 317 32.91 -1.54 3.46
C ASP A 317 31.70 -0.61 3.77
N TRP A 318 31.93 0.53 4.42
CA TRP A 318 30.92 1.49 4.84
C TRP A 318 30.56 2.54 3.78
N ASP A 319 31.29 2.56 2.65
CA ASP A 319 31.12 3.58 1.60
C ASP A 319 30.36 3.05 0.36
N ASP A 320 29.81 1.83 0.41
CA ASP A 320 29.00 1.30 -0.69
C ASP A 320 27.75 2.16 -0.89
N GLU A 321 27.47 2.57 -2.12
CA GLU A 321 26.27 3.35 -2.43
C GLU A 321 25.30 2.54 -3.31
N ILE A 322 24.03 2.49 -2.90
CA ILE A 322 22.95 1.93 -3.72
C ILE A 322 22.33 3.02 -4.59
N TYR A 323 22.15 2.68 -5.88
CA TYR A 323 21.49 3.55 -6.85
C TYR A 323 20.32 2.87 -7.55
N LEU A 324 19.20 3.58 -7.65
CA LEU A 324 18.01 3.12 -8.34
C LEU A 324 17.98 3.59 -9.79
N TYR A 325 17.63 2.69 -10.71
CA TYR A 325 17.50 2.94 -12.13
C TYR A 325 16.16 2.43 -12.66
N LYS A 326 15.49 3.25 -13.48
CA LYS A 326 14.34 2.84 -14.31
C LYS A 326 14.55 3.28 -15.75
N ASP A 327 14.41 2.35 -16.70
CA ASP A 327 14.61 2.62 -18.13
C ASP A 327 15.96 3.32 -18.42
N ASN A 328 17.03 2.85 -17.78
CA ASN A 328 18.40 3.39 -17.87
C ASN A 328 18.57 4.85 -17.36
N LYS A 329 17.68 5.35 -16.51
CA LYS A 329 17.81 6.65 -15.85
C LYS A 329 17.88 6.45 -14.34
N LYS A 330 18.77 7.18 -13.67
CA LYS A 330 18.91 7.19 -12.20
C LYS A 330 17.76 7.97 -11.56
N TYR A 331 17.25 7.48 -10.43
CA TYR A 331 16.23 8.13 -9.60
C TYR A 331 16.61 8.02 -8.13
N ASP A 332 16.16 8.98 -7.32
CA ASP A 332 16.27 8.90 -5.86
C ASP A 332 15.13 8.05 -5.28
N LYS A 333 13.94 8.13 -5.92
CA LYS A 333 12.74 7.38 -5.59
C LYS A 333 12.02 6.98 -6.87
N ILE A 334 11.60 5.73 -6.98
CA ILE A 334 10.81 5.22 -8.10
C ILE A 334 9.40 4.94 -7.61
N VAL A 335 8.40 5.57 -8.23
CA VAL A 335 6.99 5.17 -8.11
C VAL A 335 6.61 4.48 -9.41
N ASP A 336 6.25 3.21 -9.31
CA ASP A 336 5.85 2.35 -10.41
C ASP A 336 4.41 1.91 -10.26
N TYR A 337 3.66 1.96 -11.34
CA TYR A 337 2.36 1.31 -11.43
C TYR A 337 2.53 0.14 -12.39
N GLN A 338 2.18 -1.08 -11.94
CA GLN A 338 2.41 -2.28 -12.73
C GLN A 338 1.70 -2.16 -14.09
N GLY A 339 2.43 -2.44 -15.17
CA GLY A 339 1.94 -2.30 -16.54
C GLY A 339 2.08 -0.91 -17.14
N SER A 340 2.42 0.13 -16.36
CA SER A 340 2.59 1.51 -16.84
C SER A 340 3.77 1.66 -17.82
N MET A 341 3.49 2.20 -19.02
CA MET A 341 4.55 2.61 -19.98
C MET A 341 4.47 4.09 -20.36
N GLN A 342 5.57 4.66 -20.85
CA GLN A 342 5.63 5.99 -21.49
C GLN A 342 5.33 5.90 -22.99
N ILE A 343 4.27 6.54 -23.48
CA ILE A 343 4.01 6.71 -24.93
C ILE A 343 4.33 8.15 -25.34
N ILE A 344 4.95 8.33 -26.50
CA ILE A 344 5.41 9.64 -26.98
C ILE A 344 4.51 10.19 -28.09
N ASP A 345 3.62 9.38 -28.70
CA ASP A 345 2.80 9.77 -29.85
C ASP A 345 1.28 9.79 -29.57
N GLN A 346 0.64 10.90 -29.92
CA GLN A 346 -0.80 11.15 -29.73
C GLN A 346 -1.66 10.47 -30.80
N ASP A 347 -1.15 10.37 -32.03
CA ASP A 347 -1.91 9.80 -33.14
C ASP A 347 -1.99 8.27 -32.98
N GLU A 348 -0.95 7.65 -32.40
CA GLU A 348 -0.95 6.24 -32.04
C GLU A 348 -1.95 5.95 -30.91
N LEU A 349 -2.11 6.83 -29.91
CA LEU A 349 -3.04 6.64 -28.78
C LEU A 349 -4.50 6.51 -29.22
N LEU A 350 -4.99 7.42 -30.09
CA LEU A 350 -6.38 7.35 -30.56
C LEU A 350 -6.62 6.18 -31.52
N SER A 351 -5.57 5.63 -32.11
CA SER A 351 -5.65 4.42 -32.94
C SER A 351 -5.45 3.12 -32.16
N ALA A 352 -5.17 3.20 -30.85
CA ALA A 352 -4.98 2.04 -30.00
C ALA A 352 -6.23 1.18 -29.94
N SER A 353 -6.03 -0.13 -29.78
CA SER A 353 -7.12 -1.11 -29.60
C SER A 353 -7.71 -1.11 -28.19
N SER A 354 -7.15 -0.33 -27.27
CA SER A 354 -7.56 -0.23 -25.88
C SER A 354 -8.50 0.94 -25.64
N ASP A 355 -9.31 0.85 -24.59
CA ASP A 355 -10.07 1.99 -24.10
C ASP A 355 -9.14 3.07 -23.53
N LEU A 356 -9.60 4.32 -23.52
CA LEU A 356 -8.83 5.47 -23.03
C LEU A 356 -9.54 6.16 -21.87
N ILE A 357 -8.77 6.59 -20.86
CA ILE A 357 -9.23 7.53 -19.83
C ILE A 357 -8.42 8.81 -20.01
N LEU A 358 -9.07 9.88 -20.45
CA LEU A 358 -8.43 11.19 -20.61
C LEU A 358 -8.70 12.03 -19.37
N ILE A 359 -7.62 12.44 -18.70
CA ILE A 359 -7.70 13.31 -17.52
C ILE A 359 -7.22 14.70 -17.90
N GLY A 360 -8.08 15.68 -17.65
CA GLY A 360 -7.85 17.09 -17.99
C GLY A 360 -8.68 17.55 -19.19
N GLY A 361 -9.10 18.81 -19.13
CA GLY A 361 -9.84 19.46 -20.21
C GLY A 361 -8.98 19.78 -21.43
N PRO A 362 -9.58 20.25 -22.54
CA PRO A 362 -8.89 20.56 -23.79
C PRO A 362 -7.65 21.47 -23.66
N VAL A 363 -7.65 22.37 -22.68
CA VAL A 363 -6.52 23.29 -22.44
C VAL A 363 -5.30 22.59 -21.83
N SER A 364 -5.51 21.57 -20.98
CA SER A 364 -4.42 20.86 -20.31
C SER A 364 -4.05 19.53 -20.98
N ASN A 365 -5.00 18.89 -21.66
CA ASN A 365 -4.84 17.62 -22.35
C ASN A 365 -5.15 17.75 -23.85
N LYS A 366 -4.11 17.64 -24.68
CA LYS A 366 -4.22 17.76 -26.14
C LYS A 366 -5.02 16.64 -26.81
N VAL A 367 -5.07 15.46 -26.20
CA VAL A 367 -5.91 14.37 -26.72
C VAL A 367 -7.38 14.70 -26.46
N THR A 368 -7.71 15.28 -25.30
CA THR A 368 -9.05 15.82 -25.05
C THR A 368 -9.41 16.95 -26.03
N GLU A 369 -8.45 17.82 -26.38
CA GLU A 369 -8.63 18.88 -27.38
C GLU A 369 -8.96 18.33 -28.77
N SER A 370 -8.25 17.29 -29.23
CA SER A 370 -8.44 16.75 -30.57
C SER A 370 -9.81 16.08 -30.76
N ILE A 371 -10.40 15.56 -29.69
CA ILE A 371 -11.72 14.91 -29.69
C ILE A 371 -12.88 15.83 -29.24
N GLN A 372 -12.63 17.11 -28.96
CA GLN A 372 -13.61 18.03 -28.36
C GLN A 372 -14.94 18.11 -29.14
N ASN A 373 -14.88 18.04 -30.49
CA ASN A 373 -16.07 18.05 -31.35
C ASN A 373 -16.92 16.77 -31.27
N SER A 374 -16.39 15.71 -30.68
CA SER A 374 -17.06 14.43 -30.47
C SER A 374 -17.66 14.30 -29.07
N LEU A 375 -17.36 15.22 -28.16
CA LEU A 375 -17.89 15.22 -26.79
C LEU A 375 -19.38 15.59 -26.80
N SER A 376 -20.15 14.95 -25.92
CA SER A 376 -21.57 15.27 -25.72
C SER A 376 -21.74 16.62 -25.02
N VAL A 377 -20.79 16.94 -24.13
CA VAL A 377 -20.73 18.20 -23.41
C VAL A 377 -19.33 18.78 -23.59
N GLU A 378 -19.26 19.93 -24.25
CA GLU A 378 -18.01 20.66 -24.42
C GLU A 378 -17.55 21.24 -23.08
N VAL A 379 -16.29 21.00 -22.71
CA VAL A 379 -15.68 21.55 -21.50
C VAL A 379 -14.72 22.67 -21.90
N THR A 380 -14.88 23.83 -21.26
CA THR A 380 -14.07 25.02 -21.49
C THR A 380 -13.63 25.60 -20.15
N ASN A 381 -12.78 26.62 -20.14
CA ASN A 381 -12.39 27.27 -18.88
C ASN A 381 -13.57 27.91 -18.12
N ASP A 382 -14.69 28.19 -18.80
CA ASP A 382 -15.86 28.85 -18.20
C ASP A 382 -17.04 27.90 -17.94
N TYR A 383 -17.03 26.72 -18.56
CA TYR A 383 -18.12 25.74 -18.49
C TYR A 383 -17.58 24.33 -18.20
N PRO A 384 -18.14 23.57 -17.23
CA PRO A 384 -19.41 23.79 -16.49
C PRO A 384 -19.40 24.86 -15.37
N GLY A 385 -18.26 25.48 -15.10
CA GLY A 385 -18.07 26.56 -14.13
C GLY A 385 -17.07 26.19 -13.03
N GLU A 386 -16.80 27.15 -12.15
CA GLU A 386 -15.79 27.04 -11.09
C GLU A 386 -16.01 25.82 -10.18
N GLY A 387 -14.94 25.03 -9.98
CA GLY A 387 -14.92 23.81 -9.18
C GLY A 387 -15.77 22.67 -9.73
N LYS A 388 -16.19 22.76 -11.00
CA LYS A 388 -17.06 21.77 -11.64
C LYS A 388 -16.36 21.08 -12.81
N GLY A 389 -16.73 19.83 -13.01
CA GLY A 389 -16.27 19.04 -14.15
C GLY A 389 -17.34 18.13 -14.70
N VAL A 390 -17.03 17.57 -15.86
CA VAL A 390 -17.89 16.64 -16.60
C VAL A 390 -17.14 15.32 -16.77
N ILE A 391 -17.80 14.25 -16.37
CA ILE A 391 -17.44 12.86 -16.67
C ILE A 391 -18.31 12.43 -17.86
N GLN A 392 -17.72 11.94 -18.93
CA GLN A 392 -18.50 11.42 -20.07
C GLN A 392 -17.76 10.31 -20.81
N THR A 393 -18.50 9.27 -21.22
CA THR A 393 -17.98 8.21 -22.09
C THR A 393 -18.43 8.46 -23.53
N ILE A 394 -17.50 8.38 -24.48
CA ILE A 394 -17.78 8.44 -25.93
C ILE A 394 -17.20 7.21 -26.64
N THR A 395 -17.73 6.88 -27.81
CA THR A 395 -17.04 5.99 -28.76
C THR A 395 -15.83 6.73 -29.33
N ASN A 396 -14.68 6.07 -29.38
CA ASN A 396 -13.47 6.66 -29.93
C ASN A 396 -13.68 7.02 -31.42
N PRO A 397 -13.47 8.30 -31.82
CA PRO A 397 -13.70 8.74 -33.19
C PRO A 397 -12.78 8.07 -34.22
N ASN A 398 -11.64 7.54 -33.78
CA ASN A 398 -10.63 6.93 -34.64
C ASN A 398 -10.62 5.38 -34.56
N ASN A 399 -11.32 4.80 -33.58
CA ASN A 399 -11.48 3.35 -33.45
C ASN A 399 -12.83 3.00 -32.81
N ALA A 400 -13.81 2.64 -33.64
CA ALA A 400 -15.18 2.37 -33.18
C ALA A 400 -15.33 1.18 -32.22
N GLU A 401 -14.32 0.32 -32.11
CA GLU A 401 -14.28 -0.82 -31.19
C GLU A 401 -13.74 -0.43 -29.80
N SER A 402 -13.37 0.84 -29.59
CA SER A 402 -12.88 1.36 -28.31
C SER A 402 -13.70 2.55 -27.82
N THR A 403 -13.64 2.79 -26.53
CA THR A 403 -14.32 3.86 -25.81
C THR A 403 -13.31 4.82 -25.17
N ILE A 404 -13.75 6.06 -24.96
CA ILE A 404 -12.98 7.09 -24.29
C ILE A 404 -13.81 7.63 -23.13
N LEU A 405 -13.33 7.47 -21.91
CA LEU A 405 -13.81 8.14 -20.72
C LEU A 405 -13.05 9.47 -20.57
N VAL A 406 -13.78 10.58 -20.49
CA VAL A 406 -13.20 11.91 -20.33
C VAL A 406 -13.54 12.46 -18.96
N LEU A 407 -12.51 12.82 -18.18
CA LEU A 407 -12.59 13.47 -16.88
C LEU A 407 -12.07 14.91 -17.01
N ALA A 408 -12.96 15.86 -17.28
CA ALA A 408 -12.57 17.23 -17.63
C ALA A 408 -13.29 18.27 -16.79
N GLY A 409 -12.51 19.05 -16.03
CA GLY A 409 -12.96 20.24 -15.31
C GLY A 409 -12.85 21.53 -16.14
N SER A 410 -13.67 22.51 -15.76
CA SER A 410 -13.44 23.91 -16.19
C SER A 410 -12.15 24.49 -15.59
N ASP A 411 -11.75 23.95 -14.43
CA ASP A 411 -10.53 24.26 -13.72
C ASP A 411 -9.95 22.98 -13.07
N ARG A 412 -8.86 23.14 -12.31
CA ARG A 412 -8.16 22.05 -11.63
C ARG A 412 -9.04 21.33 -10.62
N GLU A 413 -9.83 22.08 -9.86
CA GLU A 413 -10.74 21.54 -8.84
C GLU A 413 -11.89 20.76 -9.49
N GLY A 414 -12.38 21.21 -10.64
CA GLY A 414 -13.34 20.50 -11.46
C GLY A 414 -12.82 19.14 -11.96
N THR A 415 -11.56 19.08 -12.42
CA THR A 415 -10.95 17.81 -12.82
C THR A 415 -10.75 16.90 -11.60
N LYS A 416 -10.31 17.44 -10.45
CA LYS A 416 -10.25 16.69 -9.18
C LYS A 416 -11.62 16.10 -8.82
N ALA A 417 -12.70 16.88 -8.94
CA ALA A 417 -14.05 16.43 -8.66
C ALA A 417 -14.48 15.25 -9.54
N CYS A 418 -14.10 15.25 -10.83
CA CYS A 418 -14.37 14.12 -11.73
C CYS A 418 -13.69 12.84 -11.26
N VAL A 419 -12.40 12.90 -10.93
CA VAL A 419 -11.64 11.72 -10.44
C VAL A 419 -12.21 11.20 -9.13
N LEU A 420 -12.48 12.10 -8.17
CA LEU A 420 -13.08 11.72 -6.88
C LEU A 420 -14.46 11.09 -7.05
N ALA A 421 -15.32 11.62 -7.93
CA ALA A 421 -16.63 11.03 -8.19
C ALA A 421 -16.52 9.62 -8.80
N LEU A 422 -15.54 9.38 -9.67
CA LEU A 422 -15.27 8.05 -10.21
C LEU A 422 -14.80 7.09 -9.10
N ASN A 423 -13.85 7.52 -8.27
CA ASN A 423 -13.39 6.75 -7.10
C ASN A 423 -14.51 6.48 -6.10
N GLN A 424 -15.51 7.36 -5.98
CA GLN A 424 -16.66 7.18 -5.09
C GLN A 424 -17.79 6.33 -5.72
N GLY A 425 -17.60 5.82 -6.94
CA GLY A 425 -18.60 5.00 -7.64
C GLY A 425 -19.85 5.77 -8.04
N LEU A 426 -19.77 7.10 -8.20
CA LEU A 426 -20.91 7.95 -8.53
C LEU A 426 -21.27 7.92 -10.02
N TYR A 427 -20.38 7.41 -10.87
CA TYR A 427 -20.59 7.31 -12.32
C TYR A 427 -20.94 5.88 -12.72
N SER A 428 -22.05 5.71 -13.43
CA SER A 428 -22.58 4.40 -13.86
C SER A 428 -21.93 3.82 -15.11
N GLY A 429 -20.75 4.33 -15.49
CA GLY A 429 -19.98 3.90 -16.66
C GLY A 429 -20.46 4.36 -18.03
N THR A 430 -21.67 4.92 -18.12
CA THR A 430 -22.28 5.37 -19.38
C THR A 430 -22.90 6.76 -19.26
N GLY A 431 -22.90 7.50 -20.37
CA GLY A 431 -23.55 8.80 -20.47
C GLY A 431 -22.67 9.97 -20.03
N THR A 432 -23.27 10.93 -19.33
CA THR A 432 -22.61 12.17 -18.90
C THR A 432 -23.04 12.52 -17.48
N LEU A 433 -22.08 12.84 -16.62
CA LEU A 433 -22.29 13.26 -15.24
C LEU A 433 -21.58 14.59 -15.00
N THR A 434 -22.29 15.59 -14.50
CA THR A 434 -21.68 16.85 -14.04
C THR A 434 -21.50 16.80 -12.54
N VAL A 435 -20.32 17.17 -12.07
CA VAL A 435 -19.94 17.09 -10.66
C VAL A 435 -19.32 18.39 -10.18
N LYS A 436 -19.38 18.63 -8.87
CA LYS A 436 -18.76 19.78 -8.20
C LYS A 436 -17.99 19.34 -6.97
N LEU A 437 -16.79 19.91 -6.80
CA LEU A 437 -16.03 19.81 -5.55
C LEU A 437 -16.74 20.61 -4.44
N THR A 438 -17.07 19.96 -3.33
CA THR A 438 -17.80 20.56 -2.18
C THR A 438 -16.96 20.65 -0.91
N GLY A 439 -15.80 20.00 -0.88
CA GLY A 439 -14.82 20.03 0.19
C GLY A 439 -13.48 19.55 -0.35
N GLU A 440 -12.52 19.25 0.53
CA GLU A 440 -11.19 18.80 0.10
C GLU A 440 -11.29 17.52 -0.75
N ASP A 441 -12.01 16.51 -0.27
CA ASP A 441 -12.22 15.24 -0.97
C ASP A 441 -13.71 14.85 -1.11
N SER A 442 -14.60 15.85 -1.05
CA SER A 442 -16.04 15.66 -1.17
C SER A 442 -16.57 16.17 -2.50
N VAL A 443 -17.48 15.41 -3.12
CA VAL A 443 -18.06 15.73 -4.42
C VAL A 443 -19.58 15.61 -4.38
N SER A 444 -20.27 16.45 -5.15
CA SER A 444 -21.72 16.35 -5.39
C SER A 444 -22.03 16.24 -6.89
N VAL A 445 -22.98 15.38 -7.23
CA VAL A 445 -23.62 15.35 -8.56
C VAL A 445 -24.58 16.52 -8.72
N ILE A 446 -24.60 17.16 -9.89
CA ILE A 446 -25.40 18.35 -10.19
C ILE A 446 -26.44 18.10 -11.29
#